data_AF-A0A9P5ESD0-F1
#
_entry.id   AF-A0A9P5ESD0-F1
#
_cell.length_a   1.000
_cell.length_b   1.000
_cell.length_c   1.000
_cell.angle_alpha   90.00
_cell.angle_beta   90.00
_cell.angle_gamma   90.00
#
_symmetry.space_group_name_H-M   'P 1'
#
loop_
_entity.id
_entity.type
_entity.pdbx_description
1 polymer ?
#
loop_
_entity_poly.entity_id
_entity_poly.type
_entity_poly.pdbx_seq_one_letter_code
_entity_poly.pdbx_strand_id
1 'polypeptide(L)'
;MKTNEIQAASRGANSDHSHEDVSAHDNRVEQTGQESAQLDPDDKRYLRPLPLMMLFLATSLTGSLVLMYALIIATAIPSITAAFNTIEDLDWYSTAYLFATCSVQPLVAKLYDLFRLRDVYVASIVLFEVGNVICGAAQTSAIFIGGRTVAGLGAAGLFSGGLVMLTVASPPKWRAPLIGGGMGLMIVGGALGPLIGGALTQHLGWRWCMWIFLPPGGVSAVAFLFIRVPEQRKKAPAKEVLPILPKAMDLIGFALFAPAVIMLLLAFSWGGGRYAWSSATIIGLICGGFAMTGVFSVWAWYRQEKALIPPSVFRKKVVFCGCAVAFLQVGAFATLGDYLPLWFQSVKGATPTTSGLNILPTMITQLLATGFCALCFNKLGYAPLWAQTGNVLAGLGSGLMTTFNPSTPTGQWIGYQILVGIGRGFVIQIPPIALQNTLQNEELATGTALLIFFQYFGSSVFLCVSKTAFLNRLIPALQEHVPDVDPQAIINAGATDLENIVDGSEYNALIQAYSDALVTTFWLSAAASIIAFFFSFGLGWRKVELQTKKMMGNESEAKDGEPVTAPPKLQSQGHGHSGNEKPVQL
;
A
#
# COMPACT_ATOMS: atom_id res chain seq x y z
N MET A 1 9.80 -74.10 -41.12
CA MET A 1 9.38 -73.70 -42.48
C MET A 1 10.22 -72.46 -42.84
N LYS A 2 11.21 -72.67 -43.72
CA LYS A 2 11.99 -71.72 -44.56
C LYS A 2 12.48 -70.41 -43.90
N THR A 3 13.71 -70.26 -43.40
CA THR A 3 15.09 -70.32 -44.00
C THR A 3 15.46 -69.13 -44.89
N ASN A 4 16.61 -68.50 -44.56
CA ASN A 4 17.67 -67.88 -45.40
C ASN A 4 18.12 -66.53 -44.81
N GLU A 5 19.40 -66.11 -44.73
CA GLU A 5 20.76 -66.57 -45.07
C GLU A 5 21.70 -65.53 -44.38
N ILE A 6 22.71 -65.88 -43.56
CA ILE A 6 24.08 -66.34 -43.86
C ILE A 6 25.09 -65.23 -44.25
N GLN A 7 26.11 -65.06 -43.36
CA GLN A 7 27.56 -64.77 -43.56
C GLN A 7 27.97 -63.45 -44.26
N ALA A 8 29.17 -62.88 -44.13
CA ALA A 8 30.52 -63.33 -43.73
C ALA A 8 31.34 -62.03 -43.41
N ALA A 9 32.24 -61.98 -42.42
CA ALA A 9 33.60 -62.50 -42.35
C ALA A 9 34.69 -61.42 -42.48
N SER A 10 35.66 -61.57 -41.59
CA SER A 10 36.92 -60.87 -41.38
C SER A 10 37.92 -60.90 -42.54
N ARG A 11 38.76 -59.86 -42.65
CA ARG A 11 40.14 -59.84 -43.19
C ARG A 11 40.79 -58.54 -42.64
N GLY A 12 41.84 -58.59 -41.80
CA GLY A 12 43.26 -58.65 -42.18
C GLY A 12 43.75 -57.27 -42.68
N ALA A 13 44.95 -56.73 -42.46
CA ALA A 13 46.16 -57.06 -41.71
C ALA A 13 47.09 -55.81 -41.86
N ASN A 14 48.08 -55.64 -40.96
CA ASN A 14 49.36 -54.91 -41.09
C ASN A 14 49.48 -53.69 -42.03
N SER A 15 49.98 -52.55 -41.53
CA SER A 15 51.42 -52.18 -41.62
C SER A 15 51.68 -50.70 -41.31
N ASP A 16 52.72 -50.48 -40.50
CA ASP A 16 53.75 -49.43 -40.58
C ASP A 16 53.45 -47.94 -40.40
N HIS A 17 54.06 -47.44 -39.31
CA HIS A 17 54.90 -46.25 -39.19
C HIS A 17 54.33 -44.82 -39.32
N SER A 18 54.26 -44.20 -38.13
CA SER A 18 54.86 -42.91 -37.73
C SER A 18 54.37 -41.58 -38.32
N HIS A 19 53.95 -40.72 -37.38
CA HIS A 19 54.04 -39.26 -37.34
C HIS A 19 53.38 -38.46 -38.48
N GLU A 20 52.22 -37.85 -38.19
CA GLU A 20 52.06 -36.37 -38.15
C GLU A 20 50.60 -35.95 -37.88
N ASP A 21 50.50 -34.80 -37.21
CA ASP A 21 49.36 -34.04 -36.73
C ASP A 21 48.07 -34.03 -37.58
N VAL A 22 46.94 -34.50 -37.02
CA VAL A 22 45.60 -33.93 -37.26
C VAL A 22 44.69 -34.17 -36.04
N SER A 23 44.82 -33.38 -34.98
CA SER A 23 43.76 -33.25 -33.94
C SER A 23 42.89 -32.02 -34.25
N ALA A 24 42.20 -32.07 -35.38
CA ALA A 24 41.32 -31.00 -35.83
C ALA A 24 39.92 -31.53 -36.14
N HIS A 25 39.28 -32.26 -35.22
CA HIS A 25 37.82 -32.51 -35.29
C HIS A 25 37.17 -33.05 -34.00
N ASP A 26 37.51 -32.49 -32.83
CA ASP A 26 36.74 -32.84 -31.61
C ASP A 26 36.52 -31.69 -30.60
N ASN A 27 36.58 -30.42 -31.05
CA ASN A 27 36.31 -29.25 -30.20
C ASN A 27 35.21 -28.35 -30.79
N ARG A 28 34.04 -28.93 -31.09
CA ARG A 28 32.86 -28.15 -31.56
C ARG A 28 31.61 -28.27 -30.70
N VAL A 29 31.76 -28.70 -29.45
CA VAL A 29 30.64 -28.74 -28.46
C VAL A 29 30.91 -27.88 -27.19
N GLU A 30 32.06 -27.19 -27.07
CA GLU A 30 32.38 -26.36 -25.89
C GLU A 30 32.67 -24.87 -26.20
N GLN A 31 31.92 -24.25 -27.11
CA GLN A 31 31.96 -22.78 -27.31
C GLN A 31 30.56 -22.17 -27.44
N THR A 32 29.68 -22.48 -26.49
CA THR A 32 28.46 -21.68 -26.26
C THR A 32 28.26 -21.43 -24.76
N GLY A 33 29.38 -21.19 -24.07
CA GLY A 33 29.42 -20.60 -22.75
C GLY A 33 29.87 -19.15 -22.83
N GLN A 34 29.16 -18.29 -22.10
CA GLN A 34 29.65 -16.98 -21.64
C GLN A 34 29.66 -15.82 -22.64
N GLU A 35 28.51 -15.48 -23.21
CA GLU A 35 28.08 -14.07 -23.13
C GLU A 35 27.35 -13.88 -21.80
N SER A 36 28.11 -13.97 -20.71
CA SER A 36 27.75 -13.29 -19.48
C SER A 36 27.60 -11.82 -19.83
N ALA A 37 26.38 -11.32 -19.79
CA ALA A 37 26.11 -9.89 -19.81
C ALA A 37 27.04 -9.22 -18.79
N GLN A 38 28.13 -8.64 -19.29
CA GLN A 38 28.99 -7.76 -18.51
C GLN A 38 28.13 -6.54 -18.18
N LEU A 39 27.46 -6.64 -17.03
CA LEU A 39 26.85 -5.51 -16.35
C LEU A 39 28.01 -4.58 -15.97
N ASP A 40 28.02 -3.42 -16.60
CA ASP A 40 28.96 -2.33 -16.36
C ASP A 40 29.10 -2.08 -14.83
N PRO A 41 30.33 -2.10 -14.25
CA PRO A 41 30.52 -2.03 -12.79
C PRO A 41 30.11 -0.70 -12.15
N ASP A 42 29.72 0.32 -12.93
CA ASP A 42 29.50 1.69 -12.45
C ASP A 42 28.03 2.19 -12.59
N ASP A 43 27.08 1.29 -12.88
CA ASP A 43 25.66 1.67 -12.95
C ASP A 43 25.08 1.80 -11.53
N LYS A 44 25.10 3.03 -11.01
CA LYS A 44 24.62 3.44 -9.68
C LYS A 44 23.18 2.97 -9.44
N ARG A 45 23.04 1.75 -8.91
CA ARG A 45 21.76 1.06 -8.67
C ARG A 45 20.81 1.79 -7.71
N TYR A 46 21.31 2.77 -6.95
CA TYR A 46 20.56 3.53 -5.96
C TYR A 46 20.80 5.04 -6.09
N LEU A 47 19.83 5.84 -5.63
CA LEU A 47 19.95 7.29 -5.63
C LEU A 47 20.97 7.77 -4.59
N ARG A 48 21.69 8.84 -4.92
CA ARG A 48 22.55 9.57 -3.96
C ARG A 48 21.69 10.14 -2.80
N PRO A 49 22.27 10.42 -1.63
CA PRO A 49 21.53 10.83 -0.43
C PRO A 49 20.60 12.03 -0.64
N LEU A 50 21.04 13.05 -1.37
CA LEU A 50 20.26 14.26 -1.61
C LEU A 50 19.05 14.01 -2.55
N PRO A 51 19.21 13.42 -3.75
CA PRO A 51 18.06 13.00 -4.57
C PRO A 51 17.11 12.01 -3.88
N LEU A 52 17.63 11.12 -3.04
CA LEU A 52 16.83 10.16 -2.29
C LEU A 52 15.97 10.88 -1.23
N MET A 53 16.53 11.88 -0.55
CA MET A 53 15.79 12.68 0.42
C MET A 53 14.73 13.57 -0.24
N MET A 54 15.02 14.13 -1.42
CA MET A 54 14.03 14.86 -2.22
C MET A 54 12.87 13.94 -2.64
N LEU A 55 13.18 12.72 -3.12
CA LEU A 55 12.16 11.73 -3.46
C LEU A 55 11.32 11.34 -2.23
N PHE A 56 11.96 11.14 -1.09
CA PHE A 56 11.29 10.87 0.18
C PHE A 56 10.32 11.97 0.58
N LEU A 57 10.77 13.23 0.55
CA LEU A 57 9.91 14.37 0.91
C LEU A 57 8.75 14.54 -0.08
N ALA A 58 9.00 14.40 -1.39
CA ALA A 58 7.97 14.54 -2.42
C ALA A 58 6.91 13.42 -2.34
N THR A 59 7.33 12.18 -2.16
CA THR A 59 6.40 11.03 -2.01
C THR A 59 5.65 11.06 -0.68
N SER A 60 6.30 11.52 0.40
CA SER A 60 5.64 11.70 1.69
C SER A 60 4.61 12.82 1.64
N LEU A 61 4.95 13.97 1.04
CA LEU A 61 4.03 15.09 0.87
C LEU A 61 2.78 14.69 0.08
N THR A 62 2.95 14.07 -1.09
CA THR A 62 1.82 13.58 -1.90
C THR A 62 0.99 12.52 -1.18
N GLY A 63 1.60 11.59 -0.45
CA GLY A 63 0.86 10.64 0.38
C GLY A 63 0.09 11.31 1.52
N SER A 64 0.66 12.34 2.15
CA SER A 64 -0.02 13.18 3.14
C SER A 64 -1.21 13.90 2.52
N LEU A 65 -1.09 14.44 1.30
CA LEU A 65 -2.21 15.07 0.59
C LEU A 65 -3.33 14.06 0.30
N VAL A 66 -2.99 12.84 -0.15
CA VAL A 66 -3.97 11.76 -0.40
C VAL A 66 -4.75 11.39 0.85
N LEU A 67 -4.09 11.27 2.00
CA LEU A 67 -4.77 10.95 3.26
C LEU A 67 -5.55 12.14 3.81
N MET A 68 -4.99 13.35 3.72
CA MET A 68 -5.65 14.60 4.09
C MET A 68 -6.95 14.79 3.29
N TYR A 69 -6.92 14.52 1.97
CA TYR A 69 -8.08 14.60 1.08
C TYR A 69 -9.19 13.60 1.43
N ALA A 70 -8.81 12.43 1.93
CA ALA A 70 -9.77 11.44 2.40
C ALA A 70 -10.53 11.92 3.66
N LEU A 71 -9.87 12.69 4.52
CA LEU A 71 -10.38 13.08 5.85
C LEU A 71 -10.97 14.49 5.91
N ILE A 72 -10.49 15.43 5.09
CA ILE A 72 -10.97 16.83 5.05
C ILE A 72 -12.44 16.93 4.64
N ILE A 73 -12.94 15.97 3.87
CA ILE A 73 -14.32 15.98 3.37
C ILE A 73 -15.33 15.88 4.52
N ALA A 74 -15.01 15.14 5.59
CA ALA A 74 -15.92 14.90 6.69
C ALA A 74 -16.39 16.20 7.35
N THR A 75 -15.52 17.21 7.44
CA THR A 75 -15.87 18.53 8.00
C THR A 75 -16.63 19.43 7.03
N ALA A 76 -16.51 19.17 5.72
CA ALA A 76 -17.12 19.97 4.67
C ALA A 76 -18.51 19.46 4.23
N ILE A 77 -18.84 18.18 4.50
CA ILE A 77 -20.10 17.54 4.09
C ILE A 77 -21.34 18.38 4.43
N PRO A 78 -21.54 18.89 5.66
CA PRO A 78 -22.74 19.66 5.98
C PRO A 78 -22.89 20.92 5.10
N SER A 79 -21.77 21.61 4.83
CA SER A 79 -21.74 22.80 3.96
C SER A 79 -21.96 22.46 2.49
N ILE A 80 -21.47 21.31 2.03
CA ILE A 80 -21.68 20.83 0.65
C ILE A 80 -23.15 20.44 0.44
N THR A 81 -23.71 19.65 1.37
CA THR A 81 -25.12 19.24 1.38
C THR A 81 -26.04 20.46 1.35
N ALA A 82 -25.76 21.48 2.17
CA ALA A 82 -26.51 22.74 2.16
C ALA A 82 -26.36 23.51 0.84
N ALA A 83 -25.16 23.54 0.27
CA ALA A 83 -24.90 24.26 -0.99
C ALA A 83 -25.56 23.62 -2.22
N PHE A 84 -25.70 22.29 -2.24
CA PHE A 84 -26.34 21.56 -3.34
C PHE A 84 -27.81 21.19 -3.06
N ASN A 85 -28.30 21.45 -1.85
CA ASN A 85 -29.67 21.17 -1.42
C ASN A 85 -30.09 19.71 -1.67
N THR A 86 -29.17 18.76 -1.41
CA THR A 86 -29.39 17.32 -1.59
C THR A 86 -28.78 16.53 -0.45
N ILE A 87 -29.62 15.77 0.26
CA ILE A 87 -29.22 14.87 1.35
C ILE A 87 -29.01 13.44 0.82
N GLU A 88 -29.66 13.10 -0.30
CA GLU A 88 -29.56 11.76 -0.89
C GLU A 88 -28.15 11.40 -1.36
N ASP A 89 -27.31 12.41 -1.63
CA ASP A 89 -25.95 12.23 -2.12
C ASP A 89 -24.89 12.17 -1.01
N LEU A 90 -25.29 12.28 0.25
CA LEU A 90 -24.37 12.38 1.40
C LEU A 90 -23.37 11.21 1.44
N ASP A 91 -23.85 9.98 1.24
CA ASP A 91 -23.01 8.79 1.22
C ASP A 91 -21.95 8.84 0.10
N TRP A 92 -22.29 9.44 -1.05
CA TRP A 92 -21.43 9.49 -2.23
C TRP A 92 -20.25 10.44 -2.07
N TYR A 93 -20.39 11.51 -1.28
CA TYR A 93 -19.32 12.50 -1.08
C TYR A 93 -18.05 11.86 -0.49
N SER A 94 -18.19 10.92 0.45
CA SER A 94 -17.06 10.19 1.03
C SER A 94 -16.66 8.97 0.20
N THR A 95 -17.64 8.20 -0.26
CA THR A 95 -17.39 6.86 -0.81
C THR A 95 -16.88 6.87 -2.25
N ALA A 96 -17.25 7.85 -3.09
CA ALA A 96 -16.85 7.88 -4.49
C ALA A 96 -15.32 7.88 -4.67
N TYR A 97 -14.62 8.70 -3.89
CA TYR A 97 -13.16 8.73 -3.84
C TYR A 97 -12.57 7.39 -3.37
N LEU A 98 -13.14 6.80 -2.32
CA LEU A 98 -12.67 5.54 -1.75
C LEU A 98 -12.85 4.37 -2.72
N PHE A 99 -14.01 4.30 -3.38
CA PHE A 99 -14.34 3.23 -4.34
C PHE A 99 -13.43 3.28 -5.56
N ALA A 100 -13.18 4.48 -6.10
CA ALA A 100 -12.21 4.68 -7.17
C ALA A 100 -10.80 4.31 -6.72
N THR A 101 -10.37 4.80 -5.55
CA THR A 101 -9.03 4.52 -5.00
C THR A 101 -8.82 3.02 -4.74
N CYS A 102 -9.85 2.30 -4.30
CA CYS A 102 -9.77 0.88 -4.01
C CYS A 102 -9.78 0.02 -5.30
N SER A 103 -10.77 0.21 -6.17
CA SER A 103 -10.99 -0.64 -7.35
C SER A 103 -9.88 -0.53 -8.41
N VAL A 104 -9.17 0.61 -8.46
CA VAL A 104 -8.19 0.90 -9.52
C VAL A 104 -6.74 0.53 -9.14
N GLN A 105 -6.49 0.10 -7.89
CA GLN A 105 -5.15 -0.31 -7.45
C GLN A 105 -4.46 -1.31 -8.38
N PRO A 106 -5.10 -2.45 -8.78
CA PRO A 106 -4.40 -3.45 -9.60
C PRO A 106 -4.13 -2.95 -11.02
N LEU A 107 -4.99 -2.08 -11.55
CA LEU A 107 -4.81 -1.48 -12.87
C LEU A 107 -3.58 -0.56 -12.88
N VAL A 108 -3.40 0.23 -11.83
CA VAL A 108 -2.26 1.13 -11.71
C VAL A 108 -0.95 0.37 -11.47
N ALA A 109 -0.99 -0.78 -10.79
CA ALA A 109 0.19 -1.65 -10.73
C ALA A 109 0.68 -2.07 -12.13
N LYS A 110 -0.24 -2.46 -13.03
CA LYS A 110 0.12 -2.78 -14.42
C LYS A 110 0.69 -1.57 -15.16
N LEU A 111 0.17 -0.36 -14.92
CA LEU A 111 0.76 0.87 -15.48
C LEU A 111 2.21 1.06 -15.00
N TYR A 112 2.48 0.82 -13.72
CA TYR A 112 3.84 0.88 -13.17
C TYR A 112 4.75 -0.23 -13.69
N ASP A 113 4.23 -1.37 -14.12
CA ASP A 113 5.01 -2.42 -14.77
C ASP A 113 5.38 -2.04 -16.22
N LEU A 114 4.44 -1.42 -16.95
CA LEU A 114 4.56 -1.12 -18.37
C LEU A 114 5.29 0.20 -18.67
N PHE A 115 5.03 1.25 -17.90
CA PHE A 115 5.56 2.60 -18.14
C PHE A 115 6.55 3.02 -17.06
N ARG A 116 7.37 4.04 -17.35
CA ARG A 116 8.37 4.58 -16.43
C ARG A 116 7.72 5.02 -15.12
N LEU A 117 8.32 4.66 -13.98
CA LEU A 117 7.75 4.91 -12.65
C LEU A 117 7.41 6.39 -12.43
N ARG A 118 8.34 7.26 -12.81
CA ARG A 118 8.17 8.72 -12.73
C ARG A 118 6.95 9.21 -13.52
N ASP A 119 6.79 8.76 -14.76
CA ASP A 119 5.73 9.26 -15.65
C ASP A 119 4.35 8.88 -15.13
N VAL A 120 4.17 7.63 -14.71
CA VAL A 120 2.91 7.15 -14.12
C VAL A 120 2.61 7.90 -12.81
N TYR A 121 3.62 8.17 -12.00
CA TYR A 121 3.45 8.94 -10.77
C TYR A 121 3.03 10.38 -11.03
N VAL A 122 3.70 11.09 -11.94
CA VAL A 122 3.34 12.46 -12.30
C VAL A 122 1.96 12.51 -12.95
N ALA A 123 1.62 11.56 -13.81
CA ALA A 123 0.28 11.43 -14.37
C ALA A 123 -0.79 11.22 -13.28
N SER A 124 -0.46 10.46 -12.24
CA SER A 124 -1.34 10.25 -11.08
C SER A 124 -1.52 11.53 -10.24
N ILE A 125 -0.46 12.35 -10.08
CA ILE A 125 -0.56 13.67 -9.43
C ILE A 125 -1.50 14.56 -10.26
N VAL A 126 -1.28 14.66 -11.57
CA VAL A 126 -2.12 15.48 -12.46
C VAL A 126 -3.57 15.04 -12.40
N LEU A 127 -3.84 13.73 -12.44
CA LEU A 127 -5.19 13.21 -12.36
C LEU A 127 -5.86 13.52 -11.01
N PHE A 128 -5.11 13.41 -9.90
CA PHE A 128 -5.57 13.79 -8.58
C PHE A 128 -5.95 15.28 -8.53
N GLU A 129 -5.08 16.16 -9.04
CA GLU A 129 -5.33 17.60 -9.06
C GLU A 129 -6.47 18.00 -10.01
N VAL A 130 -6.61 17.36 -11.16
CA VAL A 130 -7.77 17.58 -12.04
C VAL A 130 -9.07 17.23 -11.30
N GLY A 131 -9.09 16.15 -10.52
CA GLY A 131 -10.20 15.82 -9.64
C GLY A 131 -10.50 16.93 -8.63
N ASN A 132 -9.46 17.52 -8.01
CA ASN A 132 -9.60 18.67 -7.09
C ASN A 132 -10.17 19.90 -7.78
N VAL A 133 -9.72 20.22 -9.00
CA VAL A 133 -10.25 21.33 -9.80
C VAL A 133 -11.75 21.12 -10.08
N ILE A 134 -12.14 19.91 -10.50
CA ILE A 134 -13.55 19.58 -10.77
C ILE A 134 -14.38 19.73 -9.50
N CYS A 135 -13.89 19.26 -8.35
CA CYS A 135 -14.59 19.40 -7.07
C CYS A 135 -14.72 20.87 -6.63
N GLY A 136 -13.64 21.65 -6.74
CA GLY A 136 -13.62 23.07 -6.36
C GLY A 136 -14.50 23.95 -7.24
N ALA A 137 -14.62 23.60 -8.53
CA ALA A 137 -15.47 24.29 -9.51
C ALA A 137 -16.88 23.71 -9.62
N ALA A 138 -17.23 22.67 -8.85
CA ALA A 138 -18.51 22.00 -8.97
C ALA A 138 -19.70 22.94 -8.67
N GLN A 139 -20.68 22.90 -9.57
CA GLN A 139 -21.96 23.61 -9.46
C GLN A 139 -23.11 22.68 -9.07
N THR A 140 -22.93 21.37 -9.21
CA THR A 140 -23.91 20.35 -8.84
C THR A 140 -23.24 19.23 -8.05
N SER A 141 -24.04 18.54 -7.23
CA SER A 141 -23.61 17.36 -6.46
C SER A 141 -23.00 16.27 -7.35
N ALA A 142 -23.62 15.96 -8.49
CA ALA A 142 -23.13 14.96 -9.43
C ALA A 142 -21.73 15.29 -9.99
N ILE A 143 -21.47 16.57 -10.34
CA ILE A 143 -20.15 17.01 -10.81
C ILE A 143 -19.11 16.87 -9.68
N PHE A 144 -19.49 17.21 -8.45
CA PHE A 144 -18.63 17.05 -7.29
C PHE A 144 -18.27 15.57 -7.04
N ILE A 145 -19.25 14.66 -7.10
CA ILE A 145 -19.04 13.21 -6.97
C ILE A 145 -18.15 12.69 -8.11
N GLY A 146 -18.35 13.18 -9.34
CA GLY A 146 -17.50 12.88 -10.49
C GLY A 146 -16.05 13.31 -10.26
N GLY A 147 -15.84 14.53 -9.77
CA GLY A 147 -14.52 15.04 -9.40
C GLY A 147 -13.84 14.19 -8.32
N ARG A 148 -14.59 13.77 -7.30
CA ARG A 148 -14.12 12.87 -6.23
C ARG A 148 -13.68 11.52 -6.79
N THR A 149 -14.41 10.99 -7.76
CA THR A 149 -14.08 9.75 -8.46
C THR A 149 -12.75 9.92 -9.20
N VAL A 150 -12.59 11.00 -9.98
CA VAL A 150 -11.35 11.32 -10.71
C VAL A 150 -10.16 11.47 -9.75
N ALA A 151 -10.34 12.17 -8.63
CA ALA A 151 -9.31 12.29 -7.60
C ALA A 151 -8.91 10.92 -7.03
N GLY A 152 -9.87 10.03 -6.80
CA GLY A 152 -9.61 8.68 -6.31
C GLY A 152 -8.81 7.81 -7.29
N LEU A 153 -9.06 7.96 -8.59
CA LEU A 153 -8.26 7.30 -9.63
C LEU A 153 -6.78 7.74 -9.57
N GLY A 154 -6.51 9.03 -9.36
CA GLY A 154 -5.16 9.55 -9.16
C GLY A 154 -4.52 9.07 -7.86
N ALA A 155 -5.27 9.10 -6.75
CA ALA A 155 -4.80 8.67 -5.43
C ALA A 155 -4.32 7.21 -5.39
N ALA A 156 -4.95 6.31 -6.17
CA ALA A 156 -4.54 4.92 -6.27
C ALA A 156 -3.06 4.77 -6.72
N GLY A 157 -2.64 5.58 -7.70
CA GLY A 157 -1.27 5.58 -8.19
C GLY A 157 -0.29 6.26 -7.25
N LEU A 158 -0.70 7.32 -6.56
CA LEU A 158 0.18 8.06 -5.65
C LEU A 158 0.63 7.20 -4.46
N PHE A 159 -0.27 6.43 -3.86
CA PHE A 159 0.08 5.64 -2.69
C PHE A 159 0.94 4.42 -3.05
N SER A 160 0.52 3.64 -4.05
CA SER A 160 1.25 2.46 -4.53
C SER A 160 2.60 2.83 -5.15
N GLY A 161 2.62 3.85 -6.02
CA GLY A 161 3.81 4.34 -6.68
C GLY A 161 4.83 4.94 -5.72
N GLY A 162 4.38 5.62 -4.66
CA GLY A 162 5.27 6.20 -3.66
C GLY A 162 6.08 5.12 -2.94
N LEU A 163 5.40 4.06 -2.48
CA LEU A 163 6.06 2.91 -1.84
C LEU A 163 7.01 2.18 -2.80
N VAL A 164 6.59 1.95 -4.04
CA VAL A 164 7.42 1.28 -5.06
C VAL A 164 8.67 2.11 -5.38
N MET A 165 8.52 3.41 -5.64
CA MET A 165 9.64 4.30 -5.95
C MET A 165 10.63 4.39 -4.79
N LEU A 166 10.15 4.52 -3.55
CA LEU A 166 11.03 4.51 -2.38
C LEU A 166 11.81 3.21 -2.26
N THR A 167 11.16 2.07 -2.51
CA THR A 167 11.79 0.74 -2.44
C THR A 167 12.92 0.59 -3.47
N VAL A 168 12.64 1.04 -4.69
CA VAL A 168 13.54 0.96 -5.84
C VAL A 168 14.71 1.93 -5.73
N ALA A 169 14.44 3.15 -5.26
CA ALA A 169 15.43 4.20 -5.11
C ALA A 169 16.39 3.99 -3.93
N SER A 170 15.93 3.31 -2.88
CA SER A 170 16.67 3.20 -1.62
C SER A 170 17.46 1.89 -1.48
N PRO A 171 18.65 1.96 -0.89
CA PRO A 171 19.37 0.77 -0.45
C PRO A 171 18.54 -0.02 0.59
N PRO A 172 18.65 -1.36 0.65
CA PRO A 172 17.89 -2.18 1.59
C PRO A 172 17.95 -1.72 3.07
N LYS A 173 19.10 -1.20 3.51
CA LYS A 173 19.31 -0.62 4.86
C LYS A 173 18.41 0.56 5.19
N TRP A 174 18.03 1.35 4.19
CA TRP A 174 17.26 2.57 4.37
C TRP A 174 15.78 2.40 4.04
N ARG A 175 15.35 1.23 3.51
CA ARG A 175 13.95 0.97 3.15
C ARG A 175 13.01 1.11 4.35
N ALA A 176 13.27 0.37 5.44
CA ALA A 176 12.43 0.41 6.63
C ALA A 176 12.29 1.83 7.22
N PRO A 177 13.36 2.59 7.49
CA PRO A 177 13.23 3.96 8.01
C PRO A 177 12.58 4.94 7.02
N LEU A 178 12.83 4.83 5.71
CA LEU A 178 12.18 5.69 4.72
C LEU A 178 10.69 5.39 4.57
N ILE A 179 10.29 4.12 4.57
CA ILE A 179 8.88 3.75 4.47
C ILE A 179 8.14 4.06 5.77
N GLY A 180 8.72 3.70 6.91
CA GLY A 180 8.15 4.02 8.22
C GLY A 180 8.03 5.52 8.45
N GLY A 181 9.08 6.28 8.14
CA GLY A 181 9.05 7.74 8.20
C GLY A 181 8.04 8.36 7.23
N GLY A 182 7.94 7.82 6.02
CA GLY A 182 6.99 8.28 5.01
C GLY A 182 5.55 8.03 5.43
N MET A 183 5.23 6.81 5.87
CA MET A 183 3.91 6.48 6.43
C MET A 183 3.57 7.33 7.66
N GLY A 184 4.56 7.60 8.53
CA GLY A 184 4.39 8.50 9.66
C GLY A 184 4.00 9.92 9.24
N LEU A 185 4.70 10.50 8.27
CA LEU A 185 4.37 11.83 7.71
C LEU A 185 2.99 11.84 7.04
N MET A 186 2.62 10.76 6.35
CA MET A 186 1.30 10.61 5.75
C MET A 186 0.19 10.67 6.82
N ILE A 187 0.35 9.95 7.92
CA ILE A 187 -0.59 9.95 9.05
C ILE A 187 -0.72 11.35 9.65
N VAL A 188 0.40 12.05 9.88
CA VAL A 188 0.38 13.43 10.39
C VAL A 188 -0.39 14.35 9.44
N GLY A 189 -0.12 14.27 8.13
CA GLY A 189 -0.85 15.04 7.13
C GLY A 189 -2.34 14.72 7.10
N GLY A 190 -2.71 13.45 7.23
CA GLY A 190 -4.11 13.02 7.37
C GLY A 190 -4.79 13.63 8.60
N ALA A 191 -4.13 13.59 9.76
CA ALA A 191 -4.65 14.14 11.01
C ALA A 191 -4.87 15.67 10.95
N LEU A 192 -4.07 16.38 10.14
CA LEU A 192 -4.28 17.81 9.87
C LEU A 192 -5.52 18.08 8.98
N GLY A 193 -6.05 17.08 8.29
CA GLY A 193 -7.19 17.21 7.38
C GLY A 193 -8.42 17.83 8.03
N PRO A 194 -9.01 17.24 9.09
CA PRO A 194 -10.18 17.82 9.76
C PRO A 194 -9.91 19.20 10.38
N LEU A 195 -8.71 19.44 10.91
CA LEU A 195 -8.33 20.73 11.51
C LEU A 195 -8.33 21.85 10.46
N ILE A 196 -7.66 21.61 9.33
CA ILE A 196 -7.60 22.55 8.21
C ILE A 196 -8.98 22.66 7.54
N GLY A 197 -9.68 21.54 7.34
CA GLY A 197 -11.01 21.48 6.74
C GLY A 197 -12.05 22.29 7.52
N GLY A 198 -12.06 22.17 8.85
CA GLY A 198 -12.94 22.96 9.72
C GLY A 198 -12.68 24.45 9.58
N ALA A 199 -11.42 24.88 9.70
CA ALA A 199 -11.04 26.29 9.57
C ALA A 199 -11.39 26.87 8.18
N LEU A 200 -11.10 26.14 7.11
CA LEU A 200 -11.43 26.55 5.74
C LEU A 200 -12.95 26.64 5.53
N THR A 201 -13.69 25.63 5.97
CA THR A 201 -15.15 25.59 5.80
C THR A 201 -15.83 26.75 6.54
N GLN A 202 -15.35 27.10 7.73
CA GLN A 202 -15.89 28.20 8.54
C GLN A 202 -15.58 29.59 7.98
N HIS A 203 -14.37 29.83 7.46
CA HIS A 203 -13.91 31.18 7.10
C HIS A 203 -13.93 31.49 5.59
N LEU A 204 -13.62 30.50 4.75
CA LEU A 204 -13.44 30.68 3.30
C LEU A 204 -14.48 29.90 2.48
N GLY A 205 -15.13 28.91 3.09
CA GLY A 205 -16.13 28.05 2.48
C GLY A 205 -15.57 26.71 1.98
N TRP A 206 -16.45 25.74 1.77
CA TRP A 206 -16.09 24.34 1.48
C TRP A 206 -15.26 24.16 0.19
N ARG A 207 -15.36 25.07 -0.79
CA ARG A 207 -14.61 24.98 -2.06
C ARG A 207 -13.10 25.10 -1.84
N TRP A 208 -12.68 25.88 -0.86
CA TRP A 208 -11.26 26.01 -0.51
C TRP A 208 -10.67 24.74 0.07
N CYS A 209 -11.50 23.86 0.63
CA CYS A 209 -11.07 22.51 1.00
C CYS A 209 -10.63 21.70 -0.22
N MET A 210 -11.01 22.05 -1.45
CA MET A 210 -10.54 21.39 -2.68
C MET A 210 -9.36 22.14 -3.29
N TRP A 211 -9.37 23.47 -3.28
CA TRP A 211 -8.31 24.29 -3.88
C TRP A 211 -6.96 24.20 -3.16
N ILE A 212 -6.94 23.91 -1.85
CA ILE A 212 -5.71 23.84 -1.06
C ILE A 212 -4.73 22.75 -1.52
N PHE A 213 -5.19 21.75 -2.26
CA PHE A 213 -4.35 20.66 -2.75
C PHE A 213 -3.51 21.04 -3.97
N LEU A 214 -3.96 21.99 -4.79
CA LEU A 214 -3.28 22.36 -6.04
C LEU A 214 -1.84 22.87 -5.84
N PRO A 215 -1.55 23.80 -4.90
CA PRO A 215 -0.18 24.30 -4.78
C PRO A 215 0.81 23.22 -4.32
N PRO A 216 0.56 22.43 -3.26
CA PRO A 216 1.44 21.31 -2.87
C PRO A 216 1.57 20.22 -3.94
N GLY A 217 0.49 19.91 -4.66
CA GLY A 217 0.50 18.96 -5.78
C GLY A 217 1.39 19.45 -6.92
N GLY A 218 1.26 20.72 -7.30
CA GLY A 218 2.12 21.37 -8.30
C GLY A 218 3.59 21.38 -7.92
N VAL A 219 3.91 21.74 -6.66
CA VAL A 219 5.29 21.67 -6.13
C VAL A 219 5.85 20.26 -6.22
N SER A 220 5.05 19.26 -5.86
CA SER A 220 5.44 17.85 -5.94
C SER A 220 5.72 17.44 -7.39
N ALA A 221 4.81 17.76 -8.32
CA ALA A 221 5.00 17.46 -9.74
C ALA A 221 6.27 18.10 -10.31
N VAL A 222 6.56 19.36 -9.95
CA VAL A 222 7.78 20.07 -10.34
C VAL A 222 9.02 19.41 -9.74
N ALA A 223 8.98 18.98 -8.48
CA ALA A 223 10.10 18.25 -7.86
C ALA A 223 10.45 16.97 -8.65
N PHE A 224 9.45 16.24 -9.14
CA PHE A 224 9.67 15.06 -9.98
C PHE A 224 10.29 15.37 -11.34
N LEU A 225 10.26 16.63 -11.82
CA LEU A 225 10.99 17.01 -13.03
C LEU A 225 12.51 16.89 -12.85
N PHE A 226 13.00 17.23 -11.66
CA PHE A 226 14.42 17.26 -11.31
C PHE A 226 14.94 15.94 -10.72
N ILE A 227 14.05 15.05 -10.28
CA ILE A 227 14.42 13.74 -9.72
C ILE A 227 14.51 12.70 -10.84
N ARG A 228 15.67 12.07 -10.99
CA ARG A 228 15.86 10.91 -11.85
C ARG A 228 15.60 9.64 -11.05
N VAL A 229 14.40 9.10 -11.14
CA VAL A 229 14.03 7.85 -10.45
C VAL A 229 14.69 6.67 -11.19
N PRO A 230 15.49 5.82 -10.51
CA PRO A 230 16.09 4.65 -11.14
C PRO A 230 15.01 3.68 -11.59
N GLU A 231 15.16 3.14 -12.81
CA GLU A 231 14.25 2.12 -13.34
C GLU A 231 14.83 0.73 -13.11
N GLN A 232 14.00 -0.22 -12.68
CA GLN A 232 14.44 -1.60 -12.43
C GLN A 232 14.66 -2.40 -13.71
N ARG A 233 14.06 -1.96 -14.83
CA ARG A 233 14.14 -2.60 -16.14
C ARG A 233 14.26 -1.51 -17.20
N LYS A 234 14.97 -1.78 -18.30
CA LYS A 234 14.79 -1.02 -19.53
C LYS A 234 13.36 -1.20 -20.00
N LYS A 235 12.51 -0.21 -19.76
CA LYS A 235 11.12 -0.20 -20.26
C LYS A 235 11.13 0.23 -21.71
N ALA A 236 10.29 -0.43 -22.52
CA ALA A 236 10.11 -0.04 -23.91
C ALA A 236 9.58 1.41 -23.96
N PRO A 237 9.99 2.21 -24.96
CA PRO A 237 9.46 3.55 -25.17
C PRO A 237 7.92 3.54 -25.18
N ALA A 238 7.29 4.55 -24.58
CA ALA A 238 5.82 4.62 -24.49
C ALA A 238 5.12 4.44 -25.86
N LYS A 239 5.76 4.88 -26.95
CA LYS A 239 5.27 4.72 -28.33
C LYS A 239 5.16 3.25 -28.78
N GLU A 240 6.01 2.38 -28.27
CA GLU A 240 5.99 0.93 -28.58
C GLU A 240 4.99 0.17 -27.70
N VAL A 241 4.68 0.69 -26.51
CA VAL A 241 3.74 0.07 -25.55
C VAL A 241 2.29 0.48 -25.82
N LEU A 242 2.04 1.71 -26.28
CA LEU A 242 0.70 2.22 -26.62
C LEU A 242 -0.13 1.28 -27.53
N PRO A 243 0.41 0.68 -28.62
CA PRO A 243 -0.37 -0.21 -29.47
C PRO A 243 -0.71 -1.58 -28.85
N ILE A 244 0.08 -2.06 -27.88
CA ILE A 244 -0.16 -3.32 -27.15
C ILE A 244 -0.88 -3.12 -25.82
N LEU A 245 -1.09 -1.86 -25.41
CA LEU A 245 -1.66 -1.48 -24.13
C LEU A 245 -3.00 -2.18 -23.79
N PRO A 246 -3.99 -2.27 -24.71
CA PRO A 246 -5.26 -2.91 -24.38
C PRO A 246 -5.13 -4.41 -24.07
N LYS A 247 -4.17 -5.09 -24.73
CA LYS A 247 -3.89 -6.52 -24.51
C LYS A 247 -2.99 -6.76 -23.30
N ALA A 248 -2.12 -5.80 -22.96
CA ALA A 248 -1.17 -5.88 -21.87
C ALA A 248 -1.78 -5.57 -20.49
N MET A 249 -2.80 -4.69 -20.44
CA MET A 249 -3.43 -4.25 -19.18
C MET A 249 -4.53 -5.17 -18.64
N ASP A 250 -4.90 -6.23 -19.37
CA ASP A 250 -6.03 -7.11 -19.03
C ASP A 250 -7.32 -6.31 -18.70
N LEU A 251 -7.75 -5.48 -19.65
CA LEU A 251 -8.93 -4.62 -19.48
C LEU A 251 -10.22 -5.41 -19.21
N ILE A 252 -10.30 -6.65 -19.71
CA ILE A 252 -11.40 -7.57 -19.41
C ILE A 252 -11.35 -7.97 -17.93
N GLY A 253 -10.18 -8.36 -17.42
CA GLY A 253 -9.99 -8.63 -16.01
C GLY A 253 -10.35 -7.43 -15.13
N PHE A 254 -10.00 -6.22 -15.54
CA PHE A 254 -10.40 -4.99 -14.84
C PHE A 254 -11.91 -4.73 -14.90
N ALA A 255 -12.54 -4.91 -16.06
CA ALA A 255 -13.98 -4.78 -16.22
C ALA A 255 -14.79 -5.82 -15.43
N LEU A 256 -14.17 -6.95 -15.05
CA LEU A 256 -14.76 -7.92 -14.13
C LEU A 256 -14.48 -7.54 -12.67
N PHE A 257 -13.25 -7.12 -12.36
CA PHE A 257 -12.80 -6.82 -11.01
C PHE A 257 -13.43 -5.56 -10.41
N ALA A 258 -13.39 -4.43 -11.14
CA ALA A 258 -13.82 -3.15 -10.59
C ALA A 258 -15.31 -3.13 -10.22
N PRO A 259 -16.24 -3.61 -11.07
CA PRO A 259 -17.65 -3.73 -10.69
C PRO A 259 -17.88 -4.70 -9.53
N ALA A 260 -17.15 -5.83 -9.47
CA ALA A 260 -17.26 -6.78 -8.35
C ALA A 260 -16.97 -6.10 -7.01
N VAL A 261 -15.86 -5.36 -6.95
CA VAL A 261 -15.45 -4.60 -5.75
C VAL A 261 -16.45 -3.50 -5.44
N ILE A 262 -16.86 -2.70 -6.44
CA ILE A 262 -17.80 -1.58 -6.25
C ILE A 262 -19.15 -2.08 -5.73
N MET A 263 -19.68 -3.20 -6.25
CA MET A 263 -20.93 -3.78 -5.76
C MET A 263 -20.83 -4.19 -4.29
N LEU A 264 -19.74 -4.85 -3.88
CA LEU A 264 -19.52 -5.23 -2.49
C LEU A 264 -19.38 -3.99 -1.59
N LEU A 265 -18.58 -3.01 -2.00
CA LEU A 265 -18.40 -1.77 -1.27
C LEU A 265 -19.70 -0.95 -1.14
N LEU A 266 -20.54 -0.93 -2.19
CA LEU A 266 -21.87 -0.33 -2.15
C LEU A 266 -22.80 -1.06 -1.18
N ALA A 267 -22.82 -2.39 -1.21
CA ALA A 267 -23.61 -3.18 -0.27
C ALA A 267 -23.23 -2.85 1.18
N PHE A 268 -21.93 -2.74 1.47
CA PHE A 268 -21.44 -2.39 2.80
C PHE A 268 -21.70 -0.93 3.17
N SER A 269 -21.64 0.00 2.21
CA SER A 269 -21.91 1.40 2.48
C SER A 269 -23.38 1.69 2.75
N TRP A 270 -24.28 1.08 1.97
CA TRP A 270 -25.72 1.36 2.05
C TRP A 270 -26.48 0.42 2.98
N GLY A 271 -25.95 -0.78 3.22
CA GLY A 271 -26.56 -1.80 4.07
C GLY A 271 -26.73 -1.32 5.50
N GLY A 272 -27.94 -1.49 6.05
CA GLY A 272 -28.29 -1.08 7.41
C GLY A 272 -28.41 0.43 7.61
N GLY A 273 -28.18 1.24 6.57
CA GLY A 273 -28.43 2.68 6.56
C GLY A 273 -29.54 3.02 5.58
N ARG A 274 -29.16 3.30 4.33
CA ARG A 274 -30.10 3.67 3.25
C ARG A 274 -31.06 2.54 2.89
N TYR A 275 -30.59 1.30 2.91
CA TYR A 275 -31.42 0.12 2.62
C TYR A 275 -31.27 -0.91 3.74
N ALA A 276 -32.38 -1.57 4.08
CA ALA A 276 -32.34 -2.73 4.97
C ALA A 276 -31.47 -3.85 4.38
N TRP A 277 -30.82 -4.62 5.25
CA TRP A 277 -30.00 -5.78 4.85
C TRP A 277 -30.77 -6.84 4.05
N SER A 278 -32.08 -6.97 4.31
CA SER A 278 -32.99 -7.88 3.60
C SER A 278 -33.49 -7.33 2.26
N SER A 279 -33.13 -6.10 1.89
CA SER A 279 -33.55 -5.50 0.61
C SER A 279 -32.96 -6.26 -0.57
N ALA A 280 -33.79 -6.45 -1.61
CA ALA A 280 -33.37 -7.06 -2.86
C ALA A 280 -32.16 -6.35 -3.48
N THR A 281 -32.02 -5.02 -3.28
CA THR A 281 -30.86 -4.25 -3.75
C THR A 281 -29.57 -4.69 -3.06
N ILE A 282 -29.55 -4.81 -1.73
CA ILE A 282 -28.35 -5.18 -0.98
C ILE A 282 -27.99 -6.65 -1.25
N ILE A 283 -28.97 -7.55 -1.23
CA ILE A 283 -28.76 -8.96 -1.56
C ILE A 283 -28.24 -9.10 -3.00
N GLY A 284 -28.84 -8.38 -3.95
CA GLY A 284 -28.41 -8.36 -5.35
C GLY A 284 -26.98 -7.86 -5.53
N LEU A 285 -26.58 -6.80 -4.82
CA LEU A 285 -25.22 -6.28 -4.83
C LEU A 285 -24.21 -7.29 -4.22
N ILE A 286 -24.57 -7.95 -3.13
CA ILE A 286 -23.72 -8.98 -2.49
C ILE A 286 -23.56 -10.19 -3.43
N CYS A 287 -24.67 -10.77 -3.88
CA CYS A 287 -24.67 -11.92 -4.78
C CYS A 287 -23.98 -11.60 -6.11
N GLY A 288 -24.26 -10.44 -6.70
CA GLY A 288 -23.62 -9.96 -7.93
C GLY A 288 -22.12 -9.73 -7.74
N GLY A 289 -21.71 -9.13 -6.61
CA GLY A 289 -20.32 -8.95 -6.23
C GLY A 289 -19.55 -10.26 -6.13
N PHE A 290 -20.10 -11.25 -5.41
CA PHE A 290 -19.48 -12.57 -5.30
C PHE A 290 -19.49 -13.35 -6.63
N ALA A 291 -20.58 -13.29 -7.39
CA ALA A 291 -20.65 -13.93 -8.71
C ALA A 291 -19.61 -13.36 -9.67
N MET A 292 -19.50 -12.03 -9.79
CA MET A 292 -18.49 -11.37 -10.61
C MET A 292 -17.07 -11.65 -10.11
N THR A 293 -16.85 -11.73 -8.80
CA THR A 293 -15.56 -12.16 -8.23
C THR A 293 -15.23 -13.60 -8.62
N GLY A 294 -16.23 -14.50 -8.67
CA GLY A 294 -16.07 -15.86 -9.17
C GLY A 294 -15.66 -15.89 -10.65
N VAL A 295 -16.35 -15.12 -11.49
CA VAL A 295 -16.02 -14.99 -12.93
C VAL A 295 -14.61 -14.39 -13.12
N PHE A 296 -14.27 -13.36 -12.36
CA PHE A 296 -12.93 -12.78 -12.34
C PHE A 296 -11.86 -13.80 -11.93
N SER A 297 -12.15 -14.64 -10.93
CA SER A 297 -11.22 -15.68 -10.46
C SER A 297 -10.94 -16.73 -11.54
N VAL A 298 -11.99 -17.17 -12.26
CA VAL A 298 -11.85 -18.08 -13.40
C VAL A 298 -11.06 -17.42 -14.54
N TRP A 299 -11.35 -16.15 -14.84
CA TRP A 299 -10.62 -15.38 -15.84
C TRP A 299 -9.14 -15.22 -15.48
N ALA A 300 -8.83 -14.88 -14.24
CA ALA A 300 -7.47 -14.75 -13.75
C ALA A 300 -6.72 -16.08 -13.82
N TRP A 301 -7.40 -17.20 -13.53
CA TRP A 301 -6.82 -18.53 -13.69
C TRP A 301 -6.61 -18.91 -15.16
N TYR A 302 -7.49 -18.50 -16.08
CA TYR A 302 -7.28 -18.70 -17.51
C TYR A 302 -6.09 -17.88 -18.05
N ARG A 303 -5.94 -16.63 -17.59
CA ARG A 303 -4.91 -15.68 -18.06
C ARG A 303 -3.53 -15.85 -17.39
N GLN A 304 -3.46 -16.50 -16.23
CA GLN A 304 -2.22 -16.78 -15.48
C GLN A 304 -1.39 -15.50 -15.26
N GLU A 305 -0.10 -15.48 -15.63
CA GLU A 305 0.82 -14.34 -15.45
C GLU A 305 0.38 -13.05 -16.18
N LYS A 306 -0.48 -13.19 -17.21
CA LYS A 306 -1.02 -12.06 -17.98
C LYS A 306 -2.33 -11.53 -17.40
N ALA A 307 -2.81 -12.07 -16.28
CA ALA A 307 -3.98 -11.56 -15.57
C ALA A 307 -3.68 -10.21 -14.92
N LEU A 308 -4.73 -9.43 -14.66
CA LEU A 308 -4.67 -8.21 -13.86
C LEU A 308 -4.03 -8.47 -12.49
N ILE A 309 -4.47 -9.54 -11.83
CA ILE A 309 -3.90 -10.07 -10.58
C ILE A 309 -3.38 -11.48 -10.89
N PRO A 310 -2.07 -11.66 -11.10
CA PRO A 310 -1.48 -12.97 -11.33
C PRO A 310 -1.71 -13.90 -10.13
N PRO A 311 -2.31 -15.11 -10.34
CA PRO A 311 -2.50 -16.08 -9.28
C PRO A 311 -1.19 -16.51 -8.61
N SER A 312 -0.09 -16.51 -9.36
CA SER A 312 1.27 -16.81 -8.88
C SER A 312 1.70 -15.86 -7.76
N VAL A 313 1.46 -14.56 -7.92
CA VAL A 313 1.79 -13.52 -6.92
C VAL A 313 0.87 -13.62 -5.71
N PHE A 314 -0.45 -13.71 -5.92
CA PHE A 314 -1.42 -13.77 -4.83
C PHE A 314 -1.25 -15.01 -3.94
N ARG A 315 -0.89 -16.16 -4.52
CA ARG A 315 -0.66 -17.42 -3.79
C ARG A 315 0.64 -17.44 -2.98
N LYS A 316 1.56 -16.48 -3.18
CA LYS A 316 2.75 -16.39 -2.33
C LYS A 316 2.30 -16.10 -0.90
N LYS A 317 2.72 -16.97 0.02
CA LYS A 317 2.33 -16.89 1.44
C LYS A 317 2.52 -15.50 2.04
N VAL A 318 3.63 -14.82 1.70
CA VAL A 318 3.92 -13.45 2.16
C VAL A 318 2.90 -12.43 1.67
N VAL A 319 2.42 -12.55 0.43
CA VAL A 319 1.42 -11.64 -0.17
C VAL A 319 0.06 -11.88 0.45
N PHE A 320 -0.39 -13.14 0.49
CA PHE A 320 -1.67 -13.51 1.07
C PHE A 320 -1.77 -13.10 2.53
N CYS A 321 -0.78 -13.48 3.35
CA CYS A 321 -0.74 -13.12 4.77
C CYS A 321 -0.56 -11.61 4.98
N GLY A 322 0.24 -10.94 4.15
CA GLY A 322 0.39 -9.48 4.18
C GLY A 322 -0.92 -8.75 3.91
N CYS A 323 -1.67 -9.17 2.89
CA CYS A 323 -2.98 -8.64 2.56
C CYS A 323 -3.99 -8.87 3.69
N ALA A 324 -4.01 -10.07 4.29
CA ALA A 324 -4.88 -10.39 5.41
C ALA A 324 -4.57 -9.52 6.65
N VAL A 325 -3.30 -9.36 7.01
CA VAL A 325 -2.88 -8.45 8.10
C VAL A 325 -3.31 -7.02 7.79
N ALA A 326 -3.10 -6.55 6.55
CA ALA A 326 -3.43 -5.19 6.16
C ALA A 326 -4.95 -4.92 6.19
N PHE A 327 -5.76 -5.87 5.71
CA PHE A 327 -7.23 -5.84 5.80
C PHE A 327 -7.70 -5.72 7.25
N LEU A 328 -7.21 -6.61 8.13
CA LEU A 328 -7.63 -6.68 9.52
C LEU A 328 -7.16 -5.47 10.34
N GLN A 329 -5.92 -5.03 10.17
CA GLN A 329 -5.36 -3.91 10.93
C GLN A 329 -5.92 -2.55 10.52
N VAL A 330 -6.14 -2.33 9.22
CA VAL A 330 -6.78 -1.09 8.75
C VAL A 330 -8.27 -1.09 9.07
N GLY A 331 -8.95 -2.24 8.95
CA GLY A 331 -10.34 -2.38 9.39
C GLY A 331 -10.53 -2.12 10.90
N ALA A 332 -9.69 -2.72 11.73
CA ALA A 332 -9.67 -2.48 13.18
C ALA A 332 -9.40 -0.99 13.50
N PHE A 333 -8.57 -0.33 12.69
CA PHE A 333 -8.35 1.11 12.83
C PHE A 333 -9.61 1.91 12.59
N ALA A 334 -10.26 1.65 11.46
CA ALA A 334 -11.37 2.46 11.00
C ALA A 334 -12.50 2.40 12.02
N THR A 335 -12.72 1.20 12.59
CA THR A 335 -13.66 1.01 13.71
C THR A 335 -13.30 1.87 14.91
N LEU A 336 -12.07 1.81 15.42
CA LEU A 336 -11.69 2.65 16.56
C LEU A 336 -11.68 4.14 16.20
N GLY A 337 -11.26 4.48 15.00
CA GLY A 337 -11.15 5.84 14.50
C GLY A 337 -12.49 6.57 14.40
N ASP A 338 -13.58 5.85 14.07
CA ASP A 338 -14.91 6.43 13.97
C ASP A 338 -15.68 6.35 15.29
N TYR A 339 -15.61 5.20 15.99
CA TYR A 339 -16.45 4.94 17.16
C TYR A 339 -15.85 5.43 18.48
N LEU A 340 -14.53 5.61 18.59
CA LEU A 340 -13.93 6.19 19.80
C LEU A 340 -14.22 7.70 19.94
N PRO A 341 -14.09 8.55 18.90
CA PRO A 341 -14.59 9.91 18.96
C PRO A 341 -16.10 9.98 19.23
N LEU A 342 -16.87 9.07 18.63
CA LEU A 342 -18.31 9.00 18.85
C LEU A 342 -18.63 8.70 20.31
N TRP A 343 -17.83 7.86 20.97
CA TRP A 343 -17.94 7.61 22.41
C TRP A 343 -17.61 8.83 23.25
N PHE A 344 -16.54 9.57 22.93
CA PHE A 344 -16.26 10.82 23.64
C PHE A 344 -17.37 11.86 23.48
N GLN A 345 -17.96 11.97 22.30
CA GLN A 345 -19.06 12.91 22.05
C GLN A 345 -20.34 12.48 22.76
N SER A 346 -20.79 11.24 22.54
CA SER A 346 -22.08 10.77 23.04
C SER A 346 -22.10 10.47 24.54
N VAL A 347 -21.00 9.91 25.08
CA VAL A 347 -20.94 9.40 26.45
C VAL A 347 -20.28 10.37 27.42
N LYS A 348 -19.28 11.13 26.95
CA LYS A 348 -18.56 12.12 27.78
C LYS A 348 -18.99 13.55 27.52
N GLY A 349 -19.96 13.78 26.63
CA GLY A 349 -20.41 15.13 26.25
C GLY A 349 -19.28 15.99 25.66
N ALA A 350 -18.23 15.38 25.11
CA ALA A 350 -17.12 16.12 24.55
C ALA A 350 -17.55 16.82 23.26
N THR A 351 -17.16 18.08 23.07
CA THR A 351 -17.35 18.76 21.79
C THR A 351 -16.57 18.03 20.68
N PRO A 352 -16.94 18.19 19.39
CA PRO A 352 -16.18 17.60 18.28
C PRO A 352 -14.68 17.91 18.32
N THR A 353 -14.31 19.14 18.71
CA THR A 353 -12.92 19.57 18.88
C THR A 353 -12.22 18.81 20.02
N THR A 354 -12.83 18.75 21.20
CA THR A 354 -12.25 18.04 22.35
C THR A 354 -12.18 16.54 22.11
N SER A 355 -13.17 15.97 21.43
CA SER A 355 -13.15 14.58 20.99
C SER A 355 -11.98 14.27 20.05
N GLY A 356 -11.69 15.18 19.11
CA GLY A 356 -10.51 15.08 18.24
C GLY A 356 -9.19 15.19 19.01
N LEU A 357 -9.13 16.02 20.06
CA LEU A 357 -7.97 16.09 20.96
C LEU A 357 -7.80 14.80 21.78
N ASN A 358 -8.90 14.19 22.21
CA ASN A 358 -8.90 12.99 23.04
C ASN A 358 -8.41 11.73 22.30
N ILE A 359 -8.35 11.73 20.96
CA ILE A 359 -7.77 10.64 20.15
C ILE A 359 -6.28 10.83 19.82
N LEU A 360 -5.69 11.99 20.16
CA LEU A 360 -4.27 12.26 19.96
C LEU A 360 -3.35 11.23 20.64
N PRO A 361 -3.64 10.67 21.83
CA PRO A 361 -2.81 9.64 22.43
C PRO A 361 -2.53 8.47 21.48
N THR A 362 -3.55 7.96 20.78
CA THR A 362 -3.36 6.91 19.77
C THR A 362 -2.50 7.39 18.60
N MET A 363 -2.74 8.60 18.07
CA MET A 363 -2.02 9.11 16.90
C MET A 363 -0.53 9.38 17.20
N ILE A 364 -0.24 10.04 18.32
CA ILE A 364 1.12 10.38 18.74
C ILE A 364 1.92 9.10 19.01
N THR A 365 1.35 8.17 19.77
CA THR A 365 2.05 6.92 20.09
C THR A 365 2.22 6.03 18.87
N GLN A 366 1.26 6.00 17.95
CA GLN A 366 1.41 5.34 16.65
C GLN A 366 2.56 5.92 15.84
N LEU A 367 2.68 7.26 15.77
CA LEU A 367 3.77 7.92 15.06
C LEU A 367 5.14 7.55 15.67
N LEU A 368 5.28 7.70 16.99
CA LEU A 368 6.52 7.40 17.71
C LEU A 368 6.90 5.92 17.58
N ALA A 369 5.93 5.01 17.72
CA ALA A 369 6.14 3.58 17.58
C ALA A 369 6.51 3.18 16.14
N THR A 370 5.95 3.85 15.14
CA THR A 370 6.32 3.65 13.73
C THR A 370 7.78 3.98 13.47
N GLY A 371 8.22 5.14 13.95
CA GLY A 371 9.63 5.55 13.86
C GLY A 371 10.55 4.60 14.63
N PHE A 372 10.19 4.27 15.86
CA PHE A 372 10.96 3.34 16.70
C PHE A 372 11.11 1.97 16.06
N CYS A 373 10.00 1.36 15.63
CA CYS A 373 10.00 0.08 14.94
C CYS A 373 10.88 0.13 13.69
N ALA A 374 10.78 1.20 12.88
CA ALA A 374 11.57 1.32 11.66
C ALA A 374 13.08 1.41 11.93
N LEU A 375 13.50 2.11 12.99
CA LEU A 375 14.90 2.18 13.42
C LEU A 375 15.42 0.84 13.95
N CYS A 376 14.63 0.17 14.79
CA CYS A 376 15.00 -1.10 15.42
C CYS A 376 14.90 -2.29 14.45
N PHE A 377 14.07 -2.19 13.41
CA PHE A 377 13.95 -3.19 12.36
C PHE A 377 15.29 -3.48 11.70
N ASN A 378 16.15 -2.46 11.54
CA ASN A 378 17.49 -2.62 10.97
C ASN A 378 18.43 -3.50 11.82
N LYS A 379 18.18 -3.63 13.13
CA LYS A 379 18.99 -4.47 14.03
C LYS A 379 18.45 -5.89 14.13
N LEU A 380 17.13 -6.02 14.33
CA LEU A 380 16.48 -7.31 14.56
C LEU A 380 16.14 -8.04 13.25
N GLY A 381 15.65 -7.32 12.23
CA GLY A 381 15.44 -7.83 10.87
C GLY A 381 14.33 -8.88 10.70
N TYR A 382 13.56 -9.21 11.73
CA TYR A 382 12.49 -10.21 11.66
C TYR A 382 11.12 -9.55 11.55
N ALA A 383 10.53 -9.54 10.34
CA ALA A 383 9.20 -8.97 10.09
C ALA A 383 8.07 -9.56 10.96
N PRO A 384 7.93 -10.90 11.08
CA PRO A 384 6.87 -11.49 11.90
C PRO A 384 6.89 -11.03 13.36
N LEU A 385 8.07 -10.86 13.97
CA LEU A 385 8.21 -10.49 15.38
C LEU A 385 7.58 -9.12 15.68
N TRP A 386 7.85 -8.13 14.84
CA TRP A 386 7.28 -6.79 14.96
C TRP A 386 5.78 -6.76 14.71
N ALA A 387 5.32 -7.46 13.66
CA ALA A 387 3.90 -7.57 13.38
C ALA A 387 3.14 -8.28 14.51
N GLN A 388 3.69 -9.36 15.06
CA GLN A 388 3.09 -10.08 16.19
C GLN A 388 3.01 -9.22 17.44
N THR A 389 4.11 -8.56 17.81
CA THR A 389 4.14 -7.67 18.97
C THR A 389 3.14 -6.53 18.80
N GLY A 390 3.08 -5.95 17.60
CA GLY A 390 2.12 -4.92 17.25
C GLY A 390 0.67 -5.39 17.38
N ASN A 391 0.34 -6.56 16.83
CA ASN A 391 -1.00 -7.14 16.92
C ASN A 391 -1.40 -7.50 18.36
N VAL A 392 -0.47 -7.98 19.19
CA VAL A 392 -0.75 -8.26 20.61
C VAL A 392 -1.07 -6.97 21.37
N LEU A 393 -0.25 -5.94 21.21
CA LEU A 393 -0.48 -4.65 21.89
C LEU A 393 -1.76 -3.97 21.40
N ALA A 394 -2.02 -4.00 20.08
CA ALA A 394 -3.25 -3.46 19.50
C ALA A 394 -4.49 -4.23 19.97
N GLY A 395 -4.40 -5.57 20.04
CA GLY A 395 -5.48 -6.43 20.53
C GLY A 395 -5.76 -6.24 22.00
N LEU A 396 -4.72 -6.15 22.85
CA LEU A 396 -4.85 -5.86 24.27
C LEU A 396 -5.44 -4.47 24.51
N GLY A 397 -4.93 -3.44 23.82
CA GLY A 397 -5.47 -2.09 23.93
C GLY A 397 -6.94 -2.01 23.50
N SER A 398 -7.28 -2.63 22.37
CA SER A 398 -8.67 -2.66 21.87
C SER A 398 -9.59 -3.46 22.81
N GLY A 399 -9.11 -4.58 23.35
CA GLY A 399 -9.83 -5.39 24.32
C GLY A 399 -10.03 -4.66 25.65
N LEU A 400 -9.05 -3.91 26.11
CA LEU A 400 -9.21 -3.07 27.31
C LEU A 400 -10.23 -1.95 27.09
N MET A 401 -10.28 -1.36 25.89
CA MET A 401 -11.32 -0.39 25.53
C MET A 401 -12.74 -0.97 25.62
N THR A 402 -12.91 -2.31 25.54
CA THR A 402 -14.23 -2.92 25.74
C THR A 402 -14.74 -2.83 27.19
N THR A 403 -13.93 -2.31 28.12
CA THR A 403 -14.31 -2.08 29.52
C THR A 403 -14.77 -0.65 29.80
N PHE A 404 -14.81 0.19 28.76
CA PHE A 404 -15.27 1.56 28.89
C PHE A 404 -16.73 1.63 29.33
N ASN A 405 -16.96 2.59 30.21
CA ASN A 405 -18.25 2.93 30.78
C ASN A 405 -18.30 4.45 31.01
N PRO A 406 -19.48 5.04 31.24
CA PRO A 406 -19.62 6.49 31.43
C PRO A 406 -18.73 7.06 32.55
N SER A 407 -18.39 6.26 33.56
CA SER A 407 -17.53 6.64 34.69
C SER A 407 -16.02 6.45 34.44
N THR A 408 -15.61 6.02 33.23
CA THR A 408 -14.19 5.71 32.95
C THR A 408 -13.32 6.96 33.11
N PRO A 409 -12.26 6.90 33.95
CA PRO A 409 -11.38 8.04 34.21
C PRO A 409 -10.42 8.31 33.05
N THR A 410 -9.93 9.55 33.00
CA THR A 410 -9.02 10.04 31.95
C THR A 410 -7.76 9.21 31.76
N GLY A 411 -7.10 8.82 32.86
CA GLY A 411 -5.89 8.01 32.77
C GLY A 411 -6.11 6.63 32.14
N GLN A 412 -7.29 6.03 32.33
CA GLN A 412 -7.59 4.68 31.84
C GLN A 412 -7.77 4.68 30.32
N TRP A 413 -8.60 5.59 29.78
CA TRP A 413 -8.81 5.63 28.34
C TRP A 413 -7.57 6.12 27.58
N ILE A 414 -6.76 7.02 28.17
CA ILE A 414 -5.46 7.40 27.59
C ILE A 414 -4.51 6.20 27.55
N GLY A 415 -4.39 5.47 28.67
CA GLY A 415 -3.51 4.30 28.77
C GLY A 415 -3.82 3.23 27.73
N TYR A 416 -5.11 2.95 27.49
CA TYR A 416 -5.51 1.94 26.50
C TYR A 416 -5.24 2.43 25.07
N GLN A 417 -5.45 3.71 24.78
CA GLN A 417 -5.11 4.32 23.49
C GLN A 417 -3.62 4.26 23.17
N ILE A 418 -2.75 4.42 24.18
CA ILE A 418 -1.29 4.28 24.04
C ILE A 418 -0.93 2.87 23.58
N LEU A 419 -1.53 1.83 24.19
CA LEU A 419 -1.30 0.45 23.78
C LEU A 419 -1.72 0.19 22.32
N VAL A 420 -2.90 0.69 21.94
CA VAL A 420 -3.38 0.60 20.55
C VAL A 420 -2.44 1.31 19.61
N GLY A 421 -2.05 2.55 19.92
CA GLY A 421 -1.17 3.34 19.06
C GLY A 421 0.19 2.69 18.87
N ILE A 422 0.84 2.23 19.96
CA ILE A 422 2.11 1.50 19.87
C ILE A 422 1.95 0.24 19.03
N GLY A 423 0.91 -0.56 19.29
CA GLY A 423 0.66 -1.80 18.56
C GLY A 423 0.49 -1.58 17.06
N ARG A 424 -0.34 -0.60 16.69
CA ARG A 424 -0.54 -0.19 15.30
C ARG A 424 0.73 0.31 14.65
N GLY A 425 1.48 1.16 15.35
CA GLY A 425 2.73 1.72 14.87
C GLY A 425 3.81 0.66 14.65
N PHE A 426 3.71 -0.53 15.25
CA PHE A 426 4.63 -1.62 14.96
C PHE A 426 4.21 -2.47 13.77
N VAL A 427 2.90 -2.61 13.50
CA VAL A 427 2.40 -3.54 12.47
C VAL A 427 2.14 -2.87 11.12
N ILE A 428 1.74 -1.60 11.07
CA ILE A 428 1.21 -0.95 9.84
C ILE A 428 2.22 -0.94 8.67
N GLN A 429 3.50 -0.76 8.96
CA GLN A 429 4.59 -0.69 7.98
C GLN A 429 5.22 -2.04 7.65
N ILE A 430 4.91 -3.10 8.42
CA ILE A 430 5.59 -4.39 8.29
C ILE A 430 5.17 -5.16 7.03
N PRO A 431 3.88 -5.31 6.69
CA PRO A 431 3.49 -5.98 5.46
C PRO A 431 4.11 -5.36 4.19
N PRO A 432 4.11 -4.02 3.99
CA PRO A 432 4.86 -3.41 2.89
C PRO A 432 6.33 -3.81 2.88
N ILE A 433 7.03 -3.73 4.02
CA ILE A 433 8.46 -4.08 4.12
C ILE A 433 8.69 -5.58 3.82
N ALA A 434 7.82 -6.47 4.30
CA ALA A 434 7.93 -7.91 4.08
C ALA A 434 7.75 -8.28 2.61
N LEU A 435 6.76 -7.68 1.93
CA LEU A 435 6.54 -7.84 0.49
C LEU A 435 7.79 -7.39 -0.29
N GLN A 436 8.34 -6.24 0.05
CA GLN A 436 9.48 -5.66 -0.67
C GLN A 436 10.78 -6.46 -0.55
N ASN A 437 10.95 -7.18 0.56
CA ASN A 437 12.13 -8.01 0.77
C ASN A 437 12.00 -9.42 0.16
N THR A 438 10.78 -9.84 -0.19
CA THR A 438 10.50 -11.21 -0.62
C THR A 438 10.12 -11.30 -2.10
N LEU A 439 9.40 -10.30 -2.61
CA LEU A 439 8.97 -10.26 -4.00
C LEU A 439 10.12 -9.82 -4.90
N GLN A 440 10.12 -10.37 -6.11
CA GLN A 440 11.01 -9.89 -7.16
C GLN A 440 10.55 -8.50 -7.62
N ASN A 441 11.47 -7.71 -8.18
CA ASN A 441 11.20 -6.33 -8.55
C ASN A 441 10.02 -6.18 -9.52
N GLU A 442 9.79 -7.20 -10.34
CA GLU A 442 8.73 -7.31 -11.33
C GLU A 442 7.34 -7.52 -10.71
N GLU A 443 7.28 -8.01 -9.48
CA GLU A 443 6.03 -8.31 -8.77
C GLU A 443 5.71 -7.28 -7.69
N LEU A 444 6.66 -6.37 -7.39
CA LEU A 444 6.55 -5.39 -6.31
C LEU A 444 5.35 -4.46 -6.49
N ALA A 445 5.12 -3.95 -7.70
CA ALA A 445 4.00 -3.05 -7.95
C ALA A 445 2.66 -3.77 -7.74
N THR A 446 2.52 -4.98 -8.29
CA THR A 446 1.33 -5.82 -8.14
C THR A 446 1.07 -6.20 -6.68
N GLY A 447 2.10 -6.69 -5.96
CA GLY A 447 1.97 -7.05 -4.55
C GLY A 447 1.60 -5.85 -3.66
N THR A 448 2.22 -4.69 -3.91
CA THR A 448 1.94 -3.46 -3.16
C THR A 448 0.52 -2.97 -3.42
N ALA A 449 0.05 -2.98 -4.67
CA ALA A 449 -1.32 -2.61 -5.01
C ALA A 449 -2.36 -3.54 -4.37
N LEU A 450 -2.11 -4.86 -4.35
CA LEU A 450 -2.97 -5.80 -3.63
C LEU A 450 -3.04 -5.48 -2.15
N LEU A 451 -1.90 -5.22 -1.51
CA LEU A 451 -1.84 -4.84 -0.11
C LEU A 451 -2.72 -3.60 0.18
N ILE A 452 -2.62 -2.57 -0.66
CA ILE A 452 -3.37 -1.32 -0.49
C ILE A 452 -4.86 -1.53 -0.78
N PHE A 453 -5.19 -2.29 -1.82
CA PHE A 453 -6.57 -2.69 -2.12
C PHE A 453 -7.24 -3.31 -0.88
N PHE A 454 -6.59 -4.29 -0.25
CA PHE A 454 -7.12 -4.97 0.93
C PHE A 454 -7.19 -4.06 2.16
N GLN A 455 -6.33 -3.04 2.28
CA GLN A 455 -6.46 -2.03 3.35
C GLN A 455 -7.75 -1.23 3.22
N TYR A 456 -8.02 -0.68 2.04
CA TYR A 456 -9.23 0.10 1.81
C TYR A 456 -10.49 -0.76 1.87
N PHE A 457 -10.44 -1.96 1.27
CA PHE A 457 -11.54 -2.91 1.34
C PHE A 457 -11.84 -3.33 2.79
N GLY A 458 -10.80 -3.58 3.59
CA GLY A 458 -10.92 -3.89 5.02
C GLY A 458 -11.50 -2.75 5.84
N SER A 459 -11.08 -1.51 5.59
CA SER A 459 -11.67 -0.32 6.19
C SER A 459 -13.19 -0.29 6.00
N SER A 460 -13.66 -0.42 4.76
CA SER A 460 -15.10 -0.37 4.43
C SER A 460 -15.89 -1.52 5.05
N VAL A 461 -15.38 -2.75 5.02
CA VAL A 461 -16.05 -3.91 5.62
C VAL A 461 -16.21 -3.71 7.13
N PHE A 462 -15.15 -3.30 7.81
CA PHE A 462 -15.18 -3.11 9.25
C PHE A 462 -16.10 -1.98 9.70
N LEU A 463 -16.09 -0.84 8.99
CA LEU A 463 -17.01 0.26 9.30
C LEU A 463 -18.47 -0.15 9.18
N CYS A 464 -18.78 -0.95 8.15
CA CYS A 464 -20.12 -1.49 7.94
C CYS A 464 -20.55 -2.48 9.05
N VAL A 465 -19.65 -3.42 9.40
CA VAL A 465 -19.90 -4.39 10.49
C VAL A 465 -20.06 -3.66 11.83
N SER A 466 -19.22 -2.66 12.10
CA SER A 466 -19.28 -1.84 13.31
C SER A 466 -20.58 -1.03 13.38
N LYS A 467 -21.04 -0.45 12.26
CA LYS A 467 -22.35 0.24 12.19
C LYS A 467 -23.49 -0.69 12.51
N THR A 468 -23.47 -1.89 11.92
CA THR A 468 -24.50 -2.90 12.15
C THR A 468 -24.48 -3.40 13.58
N ALA A 469 -23.29 -3.67 14.14
CA ALA A 469 -23.14 -4.09 15.53
C ALA A 469 -23.61 -3.02 16.53
N PHE A 470 -23.27 -1.75 16.26
CA PHE A 470 -23.72 -0.61 17.04
C PHE A 470 -25.25 -0.49 17.04
N LEU A 471 -25.88 -0.46 15.86
CA LEU A 471 -27.33 -0.32 15.74
C LEU A 471 -28.09 -1.51 16.33
N ASN A 472 -27.62 -2.74 16.12
CA ASN A 472 -28.24 -3.95 16.67
C ASN A 472 -28.18 -4.01 18.20
N ARG A 473 -27.24 -3.29 18.83
CA ARG A 473 -27.17 -3.15 20.29
C ARG A 473 -27.94 -1.94 20.80
N LEU A 474 -27.83 -0.81 20.11
CA LEU A 474 -28.45 0.43 20.53
C LEU A 474 -29.98 0.36 20.46
N ILE A 475 -30.56 -0.08 19.35
CA ILE A 475 -32.03 -0.03 19.16
C ILE A 475 -32.78 -0.83 20.24
N PRO A 476 -32.42 -2.09 20.55
CA PRO A 476 -33.09 -2.83 21.62
C PRO A 476 -32.87 -2.19 22.99
N ALA A 477 -31.67 -1.68 23.27
CA ALA A 477 -31.37 -1.04 24.55
C ALA A 477 -32.17 0.25 24.77
N LEU A 478 -32.38 1.04 23.72
CA LEU A 478 -33.27 2.21 23.74
C LEU A 478 -34.72 1.82 24.02
N GLN A 479 -35.22 0.77 23.35
CA GLN A 479 -36.60 0.30 23.56
C GLN A 479 -36.85 -0.24 24.97
N GLU A 480 -35.82 -0.78 25.63
CA GLU A 480 -35.92 -1.29 27.00
C GLU A 480 -35.82 -0.19 28.05
N HIS A 481 -34.94 0.80 27.85
CA HIS A 481 -34.60 1.77 28.89
C HIS A 481 -35.21 3.17 28.68
N VAL A 482 -35.62 3.50 27.45
CA VAL A 482 -36.21 4.79 27.05
C VAL A 482 -37.33 4.54 26.03
N PRO A 483 -38.41 3.82 26.41
CA PRO A 483 -39.43 3.34 25.47
C PRO A 483 -40.24 4.48 24.80
N ASP A 484 -40.28 5.65 25.43
CA ASP A 484 -41.07 6.80 24.98
C ASP A 484 -40.38 7.63 23.88
N VAL A 485 -39.11 7.34 23.57
CA VAL A 485 -38.33 8.06 22.54
C VAL A 485 -38.13 7.19 21.31
N ASP A 486 -38.46 7.73 20.13
CA ASP A 486 -38.24 7.05 18.86
C ASP A 486 -36.72 6.80 18.64
N PRO A 487 -36.27 5.53 18.54
CA PRO A 487 -34.87 5.21 18.26
C PRO A 487 -34.35 5.87 16.97
N GLN A 488 -35.22 6.11 15.98
CA GLN A 488 -34.80 6.79 14.75
C GLN A 488 -34.55 8.28 14.95
N ALA A 489 -35.30 8.95 15.83
CA ALA A 489 -35.03 10.34 16.18
C ALA A 489 -33.65 10.49 16.85
N ILE A 490 -33.30 9.56 17.74
CA ILE A 490 -31.99 9.48 18.41
C ILE A 490 -30.86 9.21 17.39
N ILE A 491 -31.06 8.28 16.45
CA ILE A 491 -30.08 7.98 15.40
C ILE A 491 -29.88 9.19 14.47
N ASN A 492 -30.96 9.89 14.12
CA ASN A 492 -30.92 11.04 13.20
C ASN A 492 -30.35 12.31 13.84
N ALA A 493 -30.63 12.55 15.13
CA ALA A 493 -30.06 13.67 15.88
C ALA A 493 -28.54 13.50 16.11
N GLY A 494 -28.07 12.26 16.12
CA GLY A 494 -26.66 11.94 16.28
C GLY A 494 -26.16 12.20 17.71
N ALA A 495 -24.84 12.18 17.88
CA ALA A 495 -24.17 12.19 19.19
C ALA A 495 -24.16 13.54 19.91
N THR A 496 -24.53 14.62 19.24
CA THR A 496 -24.30 16.00 19.72
C THR A 496 -25.48 16.65 20.42
N ASP A 497 -26.68 16.07 20.35
CA ASP A 497 -27.90 16.70 20.86
C ASP A 497 -28.74 15.79 21.78
N LEU A 498 -28.12 14.70 22.28
CA LEU A 498 -28.80 13.68 23.08
C LEU A 498 -29.41 14.22 24.39
N GLU A 499 -28.80 15.26 24.97
CA GLU A 499 -29.25 15.90 26.22
C GLU A 499 -30.56 16.71 26.03
N ASN A 500 -30.84 17.18 24.80
CA ASN A 500 -32.05 17.95 24.49
C ASN A 500 -33.24 17.07 24.07
N ILE A 501 -33.01 15.76 23.90
CA ILE A 501 -34.01 14.81 23.39
C ILE A 501 -34.71 14.07 24.53
N VAL A 502 -34.07 13.93 25.69
CA VAL A 502 -34.48 13.04 26.77
C VAL A 502 -34.41 13.73 28.13
N ASP A 503 -35.41 13.51 28.98
CA ASP A 503 -35.46 14.07 30.33
C ASP A 503 -34.34 13.51 31.22
N GLY A 504 -33.86 14.31 32.18
CA GLY A 504 -32.65 14.03 32.97
C GLY A 504 -32.62 12.71 33.76
N SER A 505 -33.77 12.09 34.04
CA SER A 505 -33.83 10.76 34.68
C SER A 505 -33.56 9.60 33.72
N GLU A 506 -33.90 9.75 32.44
CA GLU A 506 -33.68 8.74 31.39
C GLU A 506 -32.33 8.93 30.69
N TYR A 507 -31.76 10.14 30.77
CA TYR A 507 -30.47 10.49 30.18
C TYR A 507 -29.31 9.58 30.63
N ASN A 508 -29.25 9.19 31.90
CA ASN A 508 -28.21 8.28 32.39
C ASN A 508 -28.33 6.87 31.79
N ALA A 509 -29.57 6.38 31.63
CA ALA A 509 -29.83 5.07 31.03
C ALA A 509 -29.54 5.10 29.52
N LEU A 510 -29.89 6.20 28.84
CA LEU A 510 -29.55 6.47 27.46
C LEU A 510 -28.03 6.44 27.23
N ILE A 511 -27.27 7.17 28.03
CA ILE A 511 -25.81 7.22 27.91
C ILE A 511 -25.19 5.85 28.14
N GLN A 512 -25.70 5.08 29.12
CA GLN A 512 -25.23 3.72 29.38
C GLN A 512 -25.48 2.81 28.18
N ALA A 513 -26.70 2.82 27.62
CA ALA A 513 -27.05 2.07 26.41
C ALA A 513 -26.16 2.45 25.21
N TYR A 514 -25.91 3.75 25.02
CA TYR A 514 -24.97 4.26 24.02
C TYR A 514 -23.55 3.74 24.23
N SER A 515 -23.05 3.82 25.47
CA SER A 515 -21.73 3.33 25.82
C SER A 515 -21.61 1.84 25.50
N ASP A 516 -22.56 1.02 25.92
CA ASP A 516 -22.52 -0.44 25.70
C ASP A 516 -22.60 -0.80 24.21
N ALA A 517 -23.41 -0.09 23.43
CA ALA A 517 -23.49 -0.26 21.98
C ALA A 517 -22.17 0.11 21.28
N LEU A 518 -21.56 1.24 21.66
CA LEU A 518 -20.28 1.69 21.09
C LEU A 518 -19.13 0.76 21.45
N VAL A 519 -19.05 0.35 22.71
CA VAL A 519 -18.04 -0.56 23.25
C VAL A 519 -18.13 -1.94 22.61
N THR A 520 -19.33 -2.37 22.19
CA THR A 520 -19.51 -3.60 21.40
C THR A 520 -18.73 -3.56 20.08
N THR A 521 -18.56 -2.38 19.46
CA THR A 521 -17.77 -2.25 18.22
C THR A 521 -16.28 -2.50 18.46
N PHE A 522 -15.77 -2.20 19.66
CA PHE A 522 -14.33 -2.35 19.97
C PHE A 522 -13.90 -3.82 20.06
N TRP A 523 -14.84 -4.74 20.35
CA TRP A 523 -14.61 -6.18 20.25
C TRP A 523 -14.20 -6.61 18.84
N LEU A 524 -14.74 -5.95 17.80
CA LEU A 524 -14.38 -6.24 16.42
C LEU A 524 -12.89 -5.93 16.16
N SER A 525 -12.40 -4.79 16.67
CA SER A 525 -10.99 -4.40 16.56
C SER A 525 -10.06 -5.33 17.36
N ALA A 526 -10.50 -5.78 18.53
CA ALA A 526 -9.76 -6.75 19.33
C ALA A 526 -9.65 -8.11 18.61
N ALA A 527 -10.79 -8.65 18.13
CA ALA A 527 -10.83 -9.91 17.39
C ALA A 527 -9.97 -9.86 16.12
N ALA A 528 -10.04 -8.75 15.37
CA ALA A 528 -9.24 -8.57 14.17
C ALA A 528 -7.74 -8.54 14.44
N SER A 529 -7.32 -7.90 15.53
CA SER A 529 -5.90 -7.88 15.94
C SER A 529 -5.41 -9.27 16.32
N ILE A 530 -6.23 -10.08 17.01
CA ILE A 530 -5.93 -11.47 17.35
C ILE A 530 -5.80 -12.32 16.08
N ILE A 531 -6.72 -12.18 15.12
CA ILE A 531 -6.65 -12.94 13.86
C ILE A 531 -5.41 -12.50 13.05
N ALA A 532 -5.10 -11.20 13.01
CA ALA A 532 -3.94 -10.66 12.32
C ALA A 532 -2.61 -11.15 12.93
N PHE A 533 -2.57 -11.41 14.24
CA PHE A 533 -1.42 -12.05 14.89
C PHE A 533 -1.09 -13.41 14.26
N PHE A 534 -2.09 -14.25 14.00
CA PHE A 534 -1.87 -15.55 13.37
C PHE A 534 -1.42 -15.44 11.91
N PHE A 535 -1.98 -14.50 11.13
CA PHE A 535 -1.51 -14.26 9.77
C PHE A 535 -0.08 -13.69 9.72
N SER A 536 0.37 -13.00 10.77
CA SER A 536 1.72 -12.43 10.83
C SER A 536 2.84 -13.47 10.76
N PHE A 537 2.57 -14.73 11.14
CA PHE A 537 3.53 -15.83 10.97
C PHE A 537 3.88 -16.10 9.50
N GLY A 538 2.98 -15.77 8.57
CA GLY A 538 3.19 -15.96 7.14
C GLY A 538 3.99 -14.85 6.44
N LEU A 539 4.40 -13.81 7.16
CA LEU A 539 5.20 -12.70 6.60
C LEU A 539 6.67 -13.06 6.33
N GLY A 540 7.10 -14.29 6.68
CA GLY A 540 8.41 -14.83 6.37
C GLY A 540 9.44 -14.60 7.49
N TRP A 541 9.95 -15.69 8.06
CA TRP A 541 10.94 -15.69 9.16
C TRP A 541 12.38 -15.53 8.70
N ARG A 542 12.60 -15.14 7.44
CA ARG A 542 13.95 -14.85 6.97
C ARG A 542 14.37 -13.52 7.59
N LYS A 543 15.51 -13.53 8.27
CA LYS A 543 16.15 -12.28 8.67
C LYS A 543 16.30 -11.47 7.39
N VAL A 544 15.77 -10.25 7.39
CA VAL A 544 16.00 -9.29 6.33
C VAL A 544 17.49 -8.99 6.37
N GLU A 545 18.26 -9.77 5.62
CA GLU A 545 19.69 -9.56 5.45
C GLU A 545 19.85 -8.27 4.67
N LEU A 546 20.17 -7.21 5.42
CA LEU A 546 20.84 -6.05 4.86
C LEU A 546 22.07 -6.60 4.12
N GLN A 547 22.09 -6.56 2.79
CA GLN A 547 23.19 -7.06 1.95
C GLN A 547 24.51 -6.29 2.12
N THR A 548 24.85 -5.89 3.34
CA THR A 548 26.11 -5.23 3.69
C THR A 548 27.29 -6.20 3.56
N LYS A 549 27.07 -7.51 3.78
CA LYS A 549 28.19 -8.47 3.85
C LYS A 549 28.70 -8.96 2.48
N LYS A 550 27.84 -8.98 1.44
CA LYS A 550 28.26 -9.37 0.08
C LYS A 550 29.01 -8.26 -0.67
N MET A 551 28.81 -6.99 -0.31
CA MET A 551 29.49 -5.86 -0.96
C MET A 551 30.90 -5.59 -0.38
N MET A 552 31.10 -5.78 0.93
CA MET A 552 32.43 -5.59 1.55
C MET A 552 33.35 -6.82 1.40
N GLY A 553 32.80 -8.01 1.14
CA GLY A 553 33.61 -9.21 0.86
C GLY A 553 34.38 -9.10 -0.46
N ASN A 554 33.75 -8.54 -1.51
CA ASN A 554 34.41 -8.35 -2.80
C ASN A 554 35.42 -7.19 -2.81
N GLU A 555 35.30 -6.20 -1.92
CA GLU A 555 36.31 -5.14 -1.78
C GLU A 555 37.56 -5.58 -1.00
N SER A 556 37.43 -6.58 -0.12
CA SER A 556 38.58 -7.10 0.63
C SER A 556 39.36 -8.14 -0.17
N GLU A 557 38.68 -9.00 -0.96
CA GLU A 557 39.36 -9.96 -1.85
C GLU A 557 40.02 -9.28 -3.07
N ALA A 558 39.55 -8.08 -3.47
CA ALA A 558 40.17 -7.31 -4.54
C ALA A 558 41.45 -6.55 -4.12
N LYS A 559 41.77 -6.50 -2.81
CA LYS A 559 42.95 -5.79 -2.29
C LYS A 559 44.15 -6.67 -1.92
N ASP A 560 43.97 -8.00 -1.87
CA ASP A 560 45.03 -8.94 -1.51
C ASP A 560 45.48 -9.82 -2.71
N GLY A 561 45.43 -9.27 -3.93
CA GLY A 561 46.08 -9.86 -5.10
C GLY A 561 47.57 -9.55 -5.11
N GLU A 562 48.40 -10.58 -4.99
CA GLU A 562 49.88 -10.55 -5.04
C GLU A 562 50.44 -9.66 -6.17
N PRO A 563 51.59 -8.98 -5.96
CA PRO A 563 52.22 -8.19 -7.00
C PRO A 563 52.81 -9.11 -8.08
N VAL A 564 52.16 -9.12 -9.25
CA VAL A 564 52.65 -9.77 -10.46
C VAL A 564 53.99 -9.13 -10.88
N THR A 565 55.02 -9.97 -10.95
CA THR A 565 56.35 -9.68 -11.46
C THR A 565 56.31 -9.23 -12.92
N ALA A 566 57.11 -8.20 -13.23
CA ALA A 566 57.18 -7.61 -14.57
C ALA A 566 57.69 -8.60 -15.65
N PRO A 567 57.16 -8.57 -16.88
CA PRO A 567 57.61 -9.46 -17.95
C PRO A 567 58.94 -8.99 -18.58
N PRO A 568 59.78 -9.91 -19.11
CA PRO A 568 61.04 -9.56 -19.75
C PRO A 568 60.82 -9.01 -21.17
N LYS A 569 61.63 -8.00 -21.54
CA LYS A 569 61.66 -7.40 -22.87
C LYS A 569 62.15 -8.39 -23.92
N LEU A 570 61.35 -8.67 -24.94
CA LEU A 570 61.77 -9.36 -26.16
C LEU A 570 62.58 -8.41 -27.05
N GLN A 571 63.83 -8.80 -27.32
CA GLN A 571 64.73 -8.20 -28.30
C GLN A 571 64.31 -8.59 -29.72
N SER A 572 64.22 -7.61 -30.60
CA SER A 572 64.16 -7.79 -32.06
C SER A 572 65.54 -8.22 -32.59
N GLN A 573 65.62 -9.35 -33.30
CA GLN A 573 66.80 -9.73 -34.08
C GLN A 573 66.78 -9.05 -35.45
N GLY A 574 67.93 -8.52 -35.86
CA GLY A 574 68.23 -8.08 -37.22
C GLY A 574 69.73 -7.77 -37.34
N HIS A 575 70.40 -8.44 -38.29
CA HIS A 575 71.85 -8.56 -38.48
C HIS A 575 72.66 -7.25 -38.64
N GLY A 576 73.90 -7.28 -38.12
CA GLY A 576 75.12 -7.28 -38.94
C GLY A 576 75.72 -5.95 -39.44
N HIS A 577 76.85 -5.58 -38.79
CA HIS A 577 78.10 -5.04 -39.34
C HIS A 577 78.39 -3.51 -39.38
N SER A 578 79.48 -3.19 -38.66
CA SER A 578 80.56 -2.21 -38.92
C SER A 578 80.32 -0.69 -38.78
N GLY A 579 81.16 -0.07 -37.94
CA GLY A 579 81.92 1.12 -38.37
C GLY A 579 81.57 2.48 -37.78
N ASN A 580 82.36 2.89 -36.79
CA ASN A 580 82.93 4.23 -36.56
C ASN A 580 82.09 5.52 -36.37
N GLU A 581 82.45 6.19 -35.28
CA GLU A 581 82.72 7.63 -35.13
C GLU A 581 81.60 8.70 -35.08
N LYS A 582 81.46 9.22 -33.84
CA LYS A 582 81.50 10.65 -33.45
C LYS A 582 80.29 11.58 -33.72
N PRO A 583 80.17 12.67 -32.93
CA PRO A 583 78.89 13.24 -32.49
C PRO A 583 78.60 14.62 -33.11
N VAL A 584 77.54 15.28 -32.65
CA VAL A 584 77.35 16.74 -32.43
C VAL A 584 76.02 17.28 -33.00
N GLN A 585 75.24 17.91 -32.08
CA GLN A 585 74.29 19.05 -32.20
C GLN A 585 73.20 19.00 -33.31
N LEU A 586 71.93 19.28 -33.01
CA LEU A 586 71.35 20.51 -32.45
C LEU A 586 69.97 20.23 -31.82
#